data_AF-A0A1U9KPK6-F1
#
_entry.id   AF-A0A1U9KPK6-F1
#
_cell.length_a   1.000
_cell.length_b   1.000
_cell.length_c   1.000
_cell.angle_alpha   90.00
_cell.angle_beta   90.00
_cell.angle_gamma   90.00
#
_symmetry.space_group_name_H-M   'P 1'
#
loop_
_entity.id
_entity.type
_entity.pdbx_description
1 polymer ?
#
loop_
_entity_poly.entity_id
_entity_poly.type
_entity_poly.pdbx_seq_one_letter_code
_entity_poly.pdbx_strand_id
1 'polypeptide(L)'
;MADRLIRHAVGVLLFCAMAQPARSAPDPLCGALHRTLLPGKGADWRLKDILPDAVEASEMPAPPDAAHLMPDDSSFTLRYYHLVEGRLGALQRVAGTLHCAETRFVSGNDGHLQPMPYPAGIRKSPCWDDTLWLGRVRGVPYVVEDERGAGDRARALRASGWRNGRWTPVCHVKESYAVRLEAETSGCRAGAPCNELARTALELAQAAQRDREHRIGPWQQDRTDNFGTDHPTLPVFGVPPINGYTTMYAPVSSDRAIDGQRYRMTVGGGMIGWRIYPGWLVRVTQLDADGHETPVAGYQFARRPDTITSLTIAP
;
A
#
# COMPACT_ATOMS: atom_id res chain seq x y z
N MET A 1 67.34 15.10 64.92
CA MET A 1 65.90 15.21 65.17
C MET A 1 65.20 14.88 63.87
N ALA A 2 64.30 13.90 63.95
CA ALA A 2 63.65 13.27 62.82
C ALA A 2 62.56 14.15 62.24
N ASP A 3 62.39 14.14 60.92
CA ASP A 3 61.10 14.41 60.31
C ASP A 3 61.06 13.87 58.86
N ARG A 4 60.08 12.98 58.62
CA ARG A 4 59.15 12.95 57.46
C ARG A 4 59.72 12.68 56.05
N LEU A 5 59.05 12.05 55.08
CA LEU A 5 57.73 11.43 54.89
C LEU A 5 57.74 10.70 53.52
N ILE A 6 56.94 9.64 53.38
CA ILE A 6 56.14 9.25 52.17
C ILE A 6 56.92 8.88 50.88
N ARG A 7 57.11 7.60 50.55
CA ARG A 7 56.24 6.69 49.75
C ARG A 7 55.63 7.30 48.47
N HIS A 8 56.18 6.98 47.30
CA HIS A 8 55.46 7.00 46.02
C HIS A 8 55.45 5.58 45.42
N ALA A 9 54.28 4.95 45.47
CA ALA A 9 53.96 3.75 44.74
C ALA A 9 53.41 4.17 43.37
N VAL A 10 54.11 3.77 42.30
CA VAL A 10 53.63 3.93 40.92
C VAL A 10 52.65 2.79 40.64
N GLY A 11 51.35 3.10 40.71
CA GLY A 11 50.27 2.20 40.34
C GLY A 11 50.08 2.19 38.82
N VAL A 12 50.25 1.01 38.22
CA VAL A 12 49.90 0.70 36.84
C VAL A 12 48.37 0.67 36.72
N LEU A 13 47.78 1.66 36.06
CA LEU A 13 46.37 1.67 35.68
C LEU A 13 46.22 0.96 34.32
N LEU A 14 45.86 -0.33 34.36
CA LEU A 14 45.28 -1.02 33.20
C LEU A 14 43.90 -0.42 32.91
N PHE A 15 43.80 0.37 31.85
CA PHE A 15 42.51 0.76 31.26
C PHE A 15 41.95 -0.43 30.45
N CYS A 16 41.03 -1.18 31.06
CA CYS A 16 40.08 -2.00 30.32
C CYS A 16 39.10 -1.07 29.58
N ALA A 17 39.45 -0.67 28.36
CA ALA A 17 38.49 -0.07 27.43
C ALA A 17 37.49 -1.16 27.02
N MET A 18 36.35 -1.20 27.69
CA MET A 18 35.20 -2.00 27.24
C MET A 18 34.80 -1.48 25.86
N ALA A 19 35.10 -2.26 24.82
CA ALA A 19 34.62 -2.02 23.47
C ALA A 19 33.09 -2.04 23.49
N GLN A 20 32.47 -0.86 23.47
CA GLN A 20 31.06 -0.74 23.17
C GLN A 20 30.85 -1.38 21.80
N PRO A 21 29.88 -2.32 21.64
CA PRO A 21 29.58 -2.87 20.34
C PRO A 21 29.26 -1.71 19.42
N ALA A 22 30.04 -1.57 18.33
CA ALA A 22 29.84 -0.53 17.34
C ALA A 22 28.36 -0.53 16.96
N ARG A 23 27.64 0.54 17.32
CA ARG A 23 26.27 0.76 16.85
C ARG A 23 26.33 0.62 15.34
N SER A 24 25.75 -0.45 14.81
CA SER A 24 25.66 -0.68 13.38
C SER A 24 25.11 0.60 12.77
N ALA A 25 25.87 1.22 11.87
CA ALA A 25 25.43 2.43 11.21
C ALA A 25 24.00 2.19 10.70
N PRO A 26 23.05 3.11 10.97
CA PRO A 26 21.66 2.91 10.59
C PRO A 26 21.61 2.59 9.10
N ASP A 27 20.76 1.63 8.71
CA ASP A 27 20.61 1.25 7.30
C ASP A 27 20.40 2.54 6.51
N PRO A 28 21.26 2.84 5.52
CA PRO A 28 21.19 4.11 4.81
C PRO A 28 19.87 4.28 4.07
N LEU A 29 19.12 3.20 3.85
CA LEU A 29 17.75 3.26 3.37
C LEU A 29 16.82 3.87 4.41
N CYS A 30 16.85 3.39 5.66
CA CYS A 30 16.02 3.93 6.74
C CYS A 30 16.32 5.41 6.99
N GLY A 31 17.62 5.78 6.94
CA GLY A 31 18.04 7.18 6.98
C GLY A 31 17.62 7.99 5.74
N ALA A 32 17.58 7.38 4.54
CA ALA A 32 17.12 8.05 3.32
C ALA A 32 15.60 8.27 3.33
N LEU A 33 14.84 7.29 3.81
CA LEU A 33 13.38 7.38 3.99
C LEU A 33 13.04 8.49 4.97
N HIS A 34 13.72 8.55 6.11
CA HIS A 34 13.58 9.64 7.09
C HIS A 34 13.81 11.05 6.53
N ARG A 35 14.71 11.21 5.55
CA ARG A 35 14.99 12.52 4.94
C ARG A 35 14.00 12.92 3.86
N THR A 36 13.30 11.94 3.27
CA THR A 36 12.52 12.15 2.03
C THR A 36 11.01 12.12 2.28
N LEU A 37 10.58 11.37 3.30
CA LEU A 37 9.19 11.28 3.73
C LEU A 37 9.00 12.21 4.93
N LEU A 38 8.06 13.14 4.80
CA LEU A 38 7.70 14.09 5.84
C LEU A 38 6.16 14.20 5.89
N PRO A 39 5.56 14.39 7.08
CA PRO A 39 4.16 14.76 7.18
C PRO A 39 3.82 15.98 6.31
N GLY A 40 2.65 15.98 5.68
CA GLY A 40 2.22 17.05 4.76
C GLY A 40 2.73 16.94 3.32
N LYS A 41 3.59 15.95 3.00
CA LYS A 41 3.92 15.63 1.61
C LYS A 41 2.73 14.95 0.93
N GLY A 42 2.54 15.22 -0.36
CA GLY A 42 1.56 14.53 -1.19
C GLY A 42 1.84 13.02 -1.24
N ALA A 43 0.78 12.22 -1.20
CA ALA A 43 0.83 10.76 -1.12
C ALA A 43 1.05 10.06 -2.47
N ASP A 44 1.07 10.82 -3.58
CA ASP A 44 1.34 10.35 -4.94
C ASP A 44 2.83 10.06 -5.21
N TRP A 45 3.55 9.51 -4.21
CA TRP A 45 4.94 9.12 -4.37
C TRP A 45 5.06 7.61 -4.57
N ARG A 46 5.91 7.22 -5.51
CA ARG A 46 6.28 5.83 -5.80
C ARG A 46 7.59 5.49 -5.10
N LEU A 47 7.85 4.21 -4.92
CA LEU A 47 9.11 3.74 -4.35
C LEU A 47 10.34 4.33 -5.07
N LYS A 48 10.31 4.41 -6.40
CA LYS A 48 11.40 5.03 -7.19
C LYS A 48 11.60 6.53 -6.92
N ASP A 49 10.58 7.23 -6.42
CA ASP A 49 10.65 8.67 -6.15
C ASP A 49 11.32 8.97 -4.80
N ILE A 50 11.38 7.96 -3.91
CA ILE A 50 11.98 8.07 -2.58
C ILE A 50 13.32 7.34 -2.47
N LEU A 51 13.57 6.38 -3.35
CA LEU A 51 14.80 5.58 -3.37
C LEU A 51 15.76 6.15 -4.43
N PRO A 52 16.85 6.82 -4.03
CA PRO A 52 17.78 7.42 -4.98
C PRO A 52 18.49 6.34 -5.79
N ASP A 53 18.59 6.54 -7.11
CA ASP A 53 19.24 5.60 -8.03
C ASP A 53 18.63 4.20 -7.96
N ALA A 54 17.31 4.12 -7.74
CA ALA A 54 16.59 2.87 -7.70
C ALA A 54 16.47 2.26 -9.10
N VAL A 55 16.94 1.03 -9.24
CA VAL A 55 16.85 0.23 -10.46
C VAL A 55 16.12 -1.05 -10.12
N GLU A 56 14.96 -1.26 -10.73
CA GLU A 56 14.20 -2.49 -10.58
C GLU A 56 14.94 -3.67 -11.23
N ALA A 57 14.88 -4.83 -10.60
CA ALA A 57 15.51 -6.03 -11.12
C ALA A 57 14.81 -6.48 -12.40
N SER A 58 15.58 -6.74 -13.45
CA SER A 58 15.01 -7.28 -14.69
C SER A 58 14.69 -8.77 -14.51
N GLU A 59 13.55 -9.18 -15.05
CA GLU A 59 13.21 -10.59 -15.19
C GLU A 59 14.17 -11.24 -16.19
N MET A 60 14.57 -12.47 -15.89
CA MET A 60 15.43 -13.29 -16.72
C MET A 60 14.82 -14.68 -16.91
N PRO A 61 15.25 -15.42 -17.95
CA PRO A 61 14.92 -16.84 -18.06
C PRO A 61 15.32 -17.58 -16.78
N ALA A 62 14.39 -18.37 -16.23
CA ALA A 62 14.66 -19.19 -15.07
C ALA A 62 15.71 -20.27 -15.40
N PRO A 63 16.75 -20.46 -14.56
CA PRO A 63 17.70 -21.56 -14.71
C PRO A 63 16.98 -22.92 -14.64
N PRO A 64 17.52 -23.99 -15.24
CA PRO A 64 16.90 -25.33 -15.20
C PRO A 64 16.60 -25.81 -13.77
N ASP A 65 17.49 -25.53 -12.83
CA ASP A 65 17.35 -25.93 -11.42
C ASP A 65 16.25 -25.16 -10.66
N ALA A 66 15.72 -24.06 -11.22
CA ALA A 66 14.68 -23.26 -10.58
C ALA A 66 13.39 -24.05 -10.32
N ALA A 67 13.03 -24.96 -11.23
CA ALA A 67 11.83 -25.79 -11.11
C ALA A 67 11.89 -26.75 -9.89
N HIS A 68 13.09 -27.17 -9.46
CA HIS A 68 13.23 -27.98 -8.25
C HIS A 68 13.02 -27.16 -6.98
N LEU A 69 13.34 -25.87 -7.03
CA LEU A 69 13.21 -24.96 -5.89
C LEU A 69 11.81 -24.36 -5.79
N MET A 70 11.11 -24.19 -6.91
CA MET A 70 9.72 -23.79 -6.97
C MET A 70 9.05 -24.56 -8.11
N PRO A 71 8.43 -25.72 -7.80
CA PRO A 71 7.75 -26.53 -8.80
C PRO A 71 6.73 -25.67 -9.56
N ASP A 72 6.93 -25.63 -10.87
CA ASP A 72 5.99 -25.05 -11.79
C ASP A 72 4.85 -26.04 -11.95
N ASP A 73 3.64 -25.64 -11.57
CA ASP A 73 2.45 -26.34 -12.03
C ASP A 73 1.79 -25.49 -13.10
N SER A 74 1.01 -26.13 -13.97
CA SER A 74 0.44 -25.49 -15.17
C SER A 74 -0.48 -24.30 -14.88
N SER A 75 -0.73 -23.96 -13.61
CA SER A 75 -1.55 -22.82 -13.20
C SER A 75 -0.75 -21.57 -12.84
N PHE A 76 0.58 -21.60 -12.94
CA PHE A 76 1.44 -20.51 -12.49
C PHE A 76 2.43 -20.01 -13.53
N THR A 77 3.00 -18.84 -13.26
CA THR A 77 4.14 -18.30 -13.99
C THR A 77 5.29 -18.17 -13.03
N LEU A 78 6.36 -18.93 -13.25
CA LEU A 78 7.62 -18.80 -12.55
C LEU A 78 8.45 -17.67 -13.19
N ARG A 79 8.88 -16.72 -12.36
CA ARG A 79 9.74 -15.59 -12.74
C ARG A 79 11.06 -15.67 -12.00
N TYR A 80 12.14 -15.32 -12.66
CA TYR A 80 13.47 -15.25 -12.05
C TYR A 80 14.05 -13.85 -12.19
N TYR A 81 14.61 -13.32 -11.10
CA TYR A 81 15.21 -12.00 -11.03
C TYR A 81 16.65 -12.11 -10.56
N HIS A 82 17.54 -11.36 -11.21
CA HIS A 82 18.94 -11.27 -10.79
C HIS A 82 19.20 -9.99 -10.01
N LEU A 83 19.57 -10.13 -8.73
CA LEU A 83 19.79 -9.00 -7.83
C LEU A 83 21.28 -8.69 -7.69
N VAL A 84 22.13 -9.71 -7.63
CA VAL A 84 23.58 -9.59 -7.70
C VAL A 84 24.11 -10.72 -8.57
N GLU A 85 24.97 -10.35 -9.51
CA GLU A 85 25.60 -11.30 -10.41
C GLU A 85 26.32 -12.41 -9.64
N GLY A 86 25.98 -13.67 -9.96
CA GLY A 86 26.54 -14.87 -9.34
C GLY A 86 26.31 -15.03 -7.82
N ARG A 87 25.45 -14.22 -7.18
CA ARG A 87 25.39 -14.17 -5.71
C ARG A 87 24.00 -14.09 -5.11
N LEU A 88 23.07 -13.39 -5.76
CA LEU A 88 21.72 -13.24 -5.24
C LEU A 88 20.72 -13.13 -6.40
N GLY A 89 19.73 -14.01 -6.38
CA GLY A 89 18.55 -13.93 -7.22
C GLY A 89 17.28 -14.14 -6.41
N ALA A 90 16.14 -13.96 -7.07
CA ALA A 90 14.83 -14.25 -6.51
C ALA A 90 14.01 -15.03 -7.52
N LEU A 91 13.36 -16.09 -7.06
CA LEU A 91 12.32 -16.80 -7.77
C LEU A 91 10.98 -16.30 -7.26
N GLN A 92 10.07 -15.97 -8.15
CA GLN A 92 8.73 -15.53 -7.80
C GLN A 92 7.71 -16.36 -8.56
N ARG A 93 6.66 -16.79 -7.87
CA ARG A 93 5.52 -17.49 -8.44
C ARG A 93 4.26 -16.77 -8.05
N VAL A 94 3.45 -16.38 -9.02
CA VAL A 94 2.15 -15.73 -8.78
C VAL A 94 1.04 -16.76 -8.96
N ALA A 95 0.19 -16.89 -7.94
CA ALA A 95 -0.80 -17.95 -7.84
C ALA A 95 -2.21 -17.44 -7.54
N GLY A 96 -3.20 -18.09 -8.18
CA GLY A 96 -4.62 -17.94 -7.89
C GLY A 96 -5.25 -16.61 -8.32
N THR A 97 -6.55 -16.50 -8.08
CA THR A 97 -7.36 -15.30 -8.37
C THR A 97 -7.09 -14.13 -7.40
N LEU A 98 -6.38 -14.41 -6.30
CA LEU A 98 -5.91 -13.44 -5.31
C LEU A 98 -4.54 -12.84 -5.68
N HIS A 99 -3.92 -13.32 -6.76
CA HIS A 99 -2.59 -12.92 -7.23
C HIS A 99 -1.50 -12.95 -6.15
N CYS A 100 -1.53 -13.98 -5.28
CA CYS A 100 -0.52 -14.14 -4.24
C CYS A 100 0.84 -14.47 -4.86
N ALA A 101 1.87 -13.70 -4.54
CA ALA A 101 3.22 -13.90 -5.06
C ALA A 101 4.10 -14.59 -4.01
N GLU A 102 4.37 -15.88 -4.16
CA GLU A 102 5.39 -16.56 -3.37
C GLU A 102 6.78 -16.19 -3.88
N THR A 103 7.65 -15.69 -3.00
CA THR A 103 9.03 -15.33 -3.35
C THR A 103 10.04 -16.17 -2.58
N ARG A 104 11.04 -16.72 -3.27
CA ARG A 104 12.19 -17.41 -2.68
C ARG A 104 13.48 -16.76 -3.14
N PHE A 105 14.36 -16.42 -2.20
CA PHE A 105 15.69 -15.95 -2.54
C PHE A 105 16.63 -17.13 -2.75
N VAL A 106 17.53 -16.97 -3.71
CA VAL A 106 18.51 -17.98 -4.10
C VAL A 106 19.87 -17.35 -4.29
N SER A 107 20.92 -18.13 -4.09
CA SER A 107 22.27 -17.82 -4.56
C SER A 107 22.61 -18.83 -5.64
N GLY A 108 23.50 -18.46 -6.56
CA GLY A 108 23.90 -19.41 -7.58
C GLY A 108 25.01 -18.88 -8.45
N ASN A 109 25.89 -19.80 -8.81
CA ASN A 109 26.91 -19.68 -9.85
C ASN A 109 26.70 -20.86 -10.82
N ASP A 110 26.99 -20.63 -12.10
CA ASP A 110 27.08 -21.70 -13.11
C ASP A 110 25.81 -22.58 -13.22
N GLY A 111 24.63 -21.98 -13.10
CA GLY A 111 23.34 -22.66 -13.30
C GLY A 111 22.78 -23.41 -12.11
N HIS A 112 23.55 -23.58 -11.02
CA HIS A 112 23.09 -24.21 -9.79
C HIS A 112 22.56 -23.19 -8.78
N LEU A 113 21.31 -23.35 -8.39
CA LEU A 113 20.65 -22.47 -7.42
C LEU A 113 20.60 -23.13 -6.04
N GLN A 114 20.95 -22.38 -5.00
CA GLN A 114 20.85 -22.77 -3.61
C GLN A 114 19.90 -21.83 -2.86
N PRO A 115 18.95 -22.35 -2.06
CA PRO A 115 18.06 -21.53 -1.25
C PRO A 115 18.82 -20.58 -0.32
N MET A 116 18.37 -19.34 -0.26
CA MET A 116 18.90 -18.33 0.66
C MET A 116 17.87 -18.00 1.75
N PRO A 117 18.34 -17.59 2.95
CA PRO A 117 17.44 -17.10 3.99
C PRO A 117 16.57 -15.95 3.46
N TYR A 118 15.29 -15.97 3.81
CA TYR A 118 14.40 -14.84 3.58
C TYR A 118 14.68 -13.73 4.61
N PRO A 119 14.63 -12.44 4.24
CA PRO A 119 14.82 -11.36 5.20
C PRO A 119 13.77 -11.42 6.31
N ALA A 120 14.23 -11.45 7.56
CA ALA A 120 13.35 -11.53 8.72
C ALA A 120 12.49 -10.26 8.82
N GLY A 121 11.17 -10.42 8.93
CA GLY A 121 10.23 -9.30 9.01
C GLY A 121 9.58 -8.89 7.69
N ILE A 122 9.98 -9.47 6.55
CA ILE A 122 9.31 -9.31 5.25
C ILE A 122 8.41 -10.53 5.00
N ARG A 123 7.18 -10.33 4.49
CA ARG A 123 6.30 -11.46 4.16
C ARG A 123 6.78 -12.20 2.91
N LYS A 124 6.65 -13.53 2.92
CA LYS A 124 7.07 -14.43 1.83
C LYS A 124 6.07 -14.53 0.68
N SER A 125 4.80 -14.29 0.99
CA SER A 125 3.69 -14.47 0.06
C SER A 125 2.68 -13.32 0.21
N PRO A 126 3.04 -12.08 -0.17
CA PRO A 126 2.07 -11.00 -0.31
C PRO A 126 0.95 -11.42 -1.28
N CYS A 127 -0.27 -10.93 -1.01
CA CYS A 127 -1.43 -11.13 -1.88
C CYS A 127 -2.07 -9.77 -2.16
N TRP A 128 -2.84 -9.69 -3.25
CA TRP A 128 -3.63 -8.50 -3.55
C TRP A 128 -2.82 -7.20 -3.66
N ASP A 129 -3.17 -6.19 -2.86
CA ASP A 129 -2.59 -4.84 -2.86
C ASP A 129 -1.17 -4.79 -2.27
N ASP A 130 -0.68 -5.92 -1.77
CA ASP A 130 0.69 -6.08 -1.32
C ASP A 130 1.61 -6.35 -2.51
N THR A 131 2.68 -5.57 -2.63
CA THR A 131 3.67 -5.77 -3.71
C THR A 131 5.07 -5.95 -3.15
N LEU A 132 5.85 -6.82 -3.79
CA LEU A 132 7.28 -6.93 -3.54
C LEU A 132 8.01 -6.26 -4.69
N TRP A 133 8.75 -5.20 -4.38
CA TRP A 133 9.74 -4.63 -5.26
C TRP A 133 11.10 -5.25 -4.99
N LEU A 134 11.76 -5.67 -6.06
CA LEU A 134 13.10 -6.24 -6.04
C LEU A 134 13.99 -5.38 -6.92
N GLY A 135 15.16 -4.99 -6.42
CA GLY A 135 16.03 -4.12 -7.20
C GLY A 135 17.30 -3.72 -6.48
N ARG A 136 17.88 -2.62 -6.94
CA ARG A 136 19.09 -2.01 -6.36
C ARG A 136 18.84 -0.55 -6.03
N VAL A 137 19.43 -0.08 -4.94
CA VAL A 137 19.48 1.34 -4.54
C VAL A 137 20.95 1.69 -4.34
N ARG A 138 21.48 2.60 -5.15
CA ARG A 138 22.92 2.94 -5.15
C ARG A 138 23.82 1.70 -5.24
N GLY A 139 23.44 0.76 -6.11
CA GLY A 139 24.16 -0.51 -6.33
C GLY A 139 23.99 -1.57 -5.24
N VAL A 140 23.35 -1.26 -4.11
CA VAL A 140 23.05 -2.25 -3.06
C VAL A 140 21.72 -2.92 -3.38
N PRO A 141 21.63 -4.27 -3.38
CA PRO A 141 20.36 -4.95 -3.60
C PRO A 141 19.41 -4.73 -2.44
N TYR A 142 18.14 -4.54 -2.76
CA TYR A 142 17.07 -4.40 -1.79
C TYR A 142 15.87 -5.24 -2.20
N VAL A 143 15.17 -5.73 -1.19
CA VAL A 143 13.76 -6.10 -1.30
C VAL A 143 12.96 -5.09 -0.51
N VAL A 144 11.87 -4.63 -1.10
CA VAL A 144 10.90 -3.77 -0.44
C VAL A 144 9.52 -4.39 -0.59
N GLU A 145 8.94 -4.75 0.55
CA GLU A 145 7.53 -5.04 0.64
C GLU A 145 6.77 -3.73 0.82
N ASP A 146 5.74 -3.56 0.00
CA ASP A 146 4.81 -2.44 0.03
C ASP A 146 3.41 -2.99 0.29
N GLU A 147 3.00 -2.94 1.56
CA GLU A 147 1.69 -3.33 2.04
C GLU A 147 0.76 -2.12 2.03
N ARG A 148 -0.29 -2.17 1.20
CA ARG A 148 -1.33 -1.14 1.22
C ARG A 148 -2.39 -1.56 2.24
N GLY A 149 -2.51 -0.80 3.32
CA GLY A 149 -3.60 -0.96 4.28
C GLY A 149 -4.90 -0.36 3.73
N ALA A 150 -6.04 -0.75 4.29
CA ALA A 150 -7.40 -0.21 4.05
C ALA A 150 -7.64 0.50 2.71
N GLY A 151 -7.22 -0.11 1.59
CA GLY A 151 -7.52 0.28 0.22
C GLY A 151 -7.00 1.62 -0.31
N ASP A 152 -6.16 2.38 0.42
CA ASP A 152 -5.65 3.74 0.07
C ASP A 152 -5.27 4.62 1.29
N ARG A 153 -5.74 4.31 2.51
CA ARG A 153 -5.58 5.20 3.68
C ARG A 153 -4.32 4.98 4.49
N ALA A 154 -3.65 3.86 4.27
CA ALA A 154 -2.40 3.55 4.95
C ALA A 154 -1.49 2.77 4.02
N ARG A 155 -0.19 2.88 4.30
CA ARG A 155 0.85 2.14 3.62
C ARG A 155 1.89 1.72 4.64
N ALA A 156 2.23 0.45 4.66
CA ALA A 156 3.38 -0.06 5.37
C ALA A 156 4.45 -0.46 4.36
N LEU A 157 5.64 0.12 4.47
CA LEU A 157 6.81 -0.40 3.77
C LEU A 157 7.69 -1.20 4.73
N ARG A 158 8.22 -2.30 4.24
CA ARG A 158 9.26 -3.08 4.92
C ARG A 158 10.39 -3.30 3.94
N ALA A 159 11.58 -2.82 4.28
CA ALA A 159 12.71 -2.87 3.37
C ALA A 159 13.96 -3.47 4.01
N SER A 160 14.64 -4.37 3.31
CA SER A 160 15.90 -4.97 3.74
C SER A 160 16.89 -4.99 2.60
N GLY A 161 18.13 -4.60 2.89
CA GLY A 161 19.23 -4.57 1.95
C GLY A 161 20.11 -5.80 2.06
N TRP A 162 20.77 -6.19 0.98
CA TRP A 162 21.76 -7.26 0.98
C TRP A 162 23.17 -6.70 1.11
N ARG A 163 23.85 -6.98 2.24
CA ARG A 163 25.21 -6.49 2.52
C ARG A 163 26.05 -7.56 3.17
N ASN A 164 27.31 -7.68 2.74
CA ASN A 164 28.27 -8.62 3.31
C ASN A 164 27.73 -10.06 3.39
N GLY A 165 27.02 -10.49 2.35
CA GLY A 165 26.46 -11.84 2.26
C GLY A 165 25.25 -12.12 3.17
N ARG A 166 24.57 -11.09 3.69
CA ARG A 166 23.37 -11.25 4.52
C ARG A 166 22.37 -10.11 4.34
N TRP A 167 21.11 -10.36 4.71
CA TRP A 167 20.09 -9.34 4.84
C TRP A 167 20.38 -8.41 6.02
N THR A 168 20.16 -7.11 5.84
CA THR A 168 20.18 -6.11 6.92
C THR A 168 18.88 -6.18 7.74
N PRO A 169 18.87 -5.67 8.98
CA PRO A 169 17.63 -5.46 9.72
C PRO A 169 16.60 -4.68 8.89
N VAL A 170 15.32 -5.04 9.02
CA VAL A 170 14.25 -4.45 8.21
C VAL A 170 13.96 -3.04 8.68
N CYS A 171 13.98 -2.10 7.75
CA CYS A 171 13.39 -0.79 7.97
C CYS A 171 11.87 -0.87 7.79
N HIS A 172 11.13 -0.51 8.83
CA HIS A 172 9.69 -0.40 8.85
C HIS A 172 9.27 1.06 8.64
N VAL A 173 8.42 1.31 7.65
CA VAL A 173 7.72 2.58 7.46
C VAL A 173 6.23 2.32 7.59
N LYS A 174 5.53 3.17 8.35
CA LYS A 174 4.08 3.16 8.46
C LYS A 174 3.55 4.56 8.22
N GLU A 175 2.65 4.67 7.26
CA GLU A 175 2.03 5.92 6.87
C GLU A 175 0.53 5.84 6.95
N SER A 176 -0.09 6.99 7.22
CA SER A 176 -1.52 7.18 7.05
C SER A 176 -1.77 8.47 6.26
N TYR A 177 -2.84 8.46 5.47
CA TYR A 177 -3.16 9.53 4.54
C TYR A 177 -4.53 10.12 4.81
N ALA A 178 -4.68 11.41 4.48
CA ALA A 178 -5.99 11.95 4.12
C ALA A 178 -6.41 11.40 2.75
N VAL A 179 -7.72 11.30 2.51
CA VAL A 179 -8.26 10.87 1.22
C VAL A 179 -8.87 12.05 0.50
N ARG A 180 -8.51 12.22 -0.77
CA ARG A 180 -9.24 13.07 -1.72
C ARG A 180 -10.10 12.20 -2.63
N LEU A 181 -11.22 12.76 -3.04
CA LEU A 181 -12.11 12.14 -4.02
C LEU A 181 -11.84 12.75 -5.40
N GLU A 182 -11.64 11.88 -6.38
CA GLU A 182 -11.39 12.27 -7.77
C GLU A 182 -12.52 11.70 -8.64
N ALA A 183 -13.12 12.54 -9.48
CA ALA A 183 -14.16 12.08 -10.40
C ALA A 183 -13.55 11.16 -11.48
N GLU A 184 -14.11 9.95 -11.65
CA GLU A 184 -13.66 9.01 -12.68
C GLU A 184 -14.66 8.93 -13.83
N THR A 185 -15.90 8.60 -13.52
CA THR A 185 -16.95 8.40 -14.52
C THR A 185 -18.18 9.21 -14.13
N SER A 186 -18.82 9.83 -15.12
CA SER A 186 -20.08 10.54 -14.91
C SER A 186 -21.03 10.36 -16.08
N GLY A 187 -22.32 10.40 -15.79
CA GLY A 187 -23.39 10.44 -16.79
C GLY A 187 -24.46 11.41 -16.32
N CYS A 188 -24.95 12.24 -17.22
CA CYS A 188 -25.99 13.22 -16.92
C CYS A 188 -26.94 13.36 -18.11
N ARG A 189 -28.25 13.43 -17.83
CA ARG A 189 -29.29 13.58 -18.83
C ARG A 189 -29.25 14.99 -19.41
N ALA A 190 -29.46 15.11 -20.72
CA ALA A 190 -29.59 16.41 -21.38
C ALA A 190 -30.70 17.25 -20.73
N GLY A 191 -30.41 18.54 -20.49
CA GLY A 191 -31.32 19.49 -19.84
C GLY A 191 -31.28 19.51 -18.32
N ALA A 192 -30.54 18.61 -17.66
CA ALA A 192 -30.31 18.68 -16.22
C ALA A 192 -29.16 19.67 -15.88
N PRO A 193 -29.15 20.28 -14.66
CA PRO A 193 -28.08 21.18 -14.20
C PRO A 193 -26.83 20.37 -13.80
N CYS A 194 -26.16 19.78 -14.78
CA CYS A 194 -25.16 18.73 -14.56
C CYS A 194 -23.95 19.18 -13.72
N ASN A 195 -23.55 20.45 -13.81
CA ASN A 195 -22.42 20.99 -13.06
C ASN A 195 -22.76 21.12 -11.57
N GLU A 196 -23.94 21.65 -11.27
CA GLU A 196 -24.48 21.77 -9.92
C GLU A 196 -24.68 20.39 -9.29
N LEU A 197 -25.27 19.45 -10.04
CA LEU A 197 -25.46 18.07 -9.61
C LEU A 197 -24.13 17.38 -9.31
N ALA A 198 -23.10 17.58 -10.15
CA ALA A 198 -21.77 17.00 -9.93
C ALA A 198 -21.12 17.54 -8.66
N ARG A 199 -21.19 18.86 -8.44
CA ARG A 199 -20.64 19.50 -7.24
C ARG A 199 -21.31 18.99 -5.97
N THR A 200 -22.64 18.95 -5.93
CA THR A 200 -23.38 18.46 -4.76
C THR A 200 -23.18 16.96 -4.54
N ALA A 201 -23.05 16.18 -5.62
CA ALA A 201 -22.70 14.76 -5.51
C ALA A 201 -21.31 14.57 -4.87
N LEU A 202 -20.31 15.37 -5.27
CA LEU A 202 -18.98 15.34 -4.66
C LEU A 202 -19.02 15.71 -3.17
N GLU A 203 -19.77 16.76 -2.79
CA GLU A 203 -19.93 17.16 -1.39
C GLU A 203 -20.51 16.03 -0.53
N LEU A 204 -21.53 15.34 -1.03
CA LEU A 204 -22.13 14.18 -0.36
C LEU A 204 -21.16 13.00 -0.25
N ALA A 205 -20.44 12.70 -1.33
CA ALA A 205 -19.42 11.65 -1.32
C ALA A 205 -18.28 11.96 -0.33
N GLN A 206 -17.85 13.22 -0.25
CA GLN A 206 -16.84 13.67 0.72
C GLN A 206 -17.36 13.58 2.16
N ALA A 207 -18.65 13.89 2.40
CA ALA A 207 -19.25 13.72 3.72
C ALA A 207 -19.31 12.24 4.13
N ALA A 208 -19.71 11.36 3.22
CA ALA A 208 -19.71 9.91 3.44
C ALA A 208 -18.30 9.36 3.69
N GLN A 209 -17.30 9.85 2.93
CA GLN A 209 -15.90 9.53 3.17
C GLN A 209 -15.48 9.93 4.60
N ARG A 210 -15.73 11.18 5.02
CA ARG A 210 -15.36 11.64 6.37
C ARG A 210 -16.01 10.81 7.50
N ASP A 211 -17.30 10.48 7.36
CA ASP A 211 -17.98 9.61 8.34
C ASP A 211 -17.34 8.21 8.38
N ARG A 212 -17.03 7.64 7.21
CA ARG A 212 -16.28 6.38 7.12
C ARG A 212 -14.94 6.47 7.84
N GLU A 213 -14.19 7.54 7.59
CA GLU A 213 -12.87 7.76 8.16
C GLU A 213 -12.86 7.93 9.68
N HIS A 214 -13.96 8.46 10.23
CA HIS A 214 -14.16 8.56 11.67
C HIS A 214 -14.44 7.20 12.33
N ARG A 215 -15.14 6.30 11.63
CA ARG A 215 -15.55 4.99 12.16
C ARG A 215 -14.49 3.90 11.96
N ILE A 216 -13.74 3.95 10.87
CA ILE A 216 -12.76 2.93 10.49
C ILE A 216 -11.36 3.56 10.49
N GLY A 217 -10.48 3.03 11.34
CA GLY A 217 -9.10 3.46 11.41
C GLY A 217 -8.31 3.13 10.13
N PRO A 218 -7.24 3.85 9.83
CA PRO A 218 -6.49 3.70 8.57
C PRO A 218 -5.82 2.32 8.40
N TRP A 219 -5.60 1.58 9.50
CA TRP A 219 -5.02 0.23 9.51
C TRP A 219 -6.03 -0.90 9.69
N GLN A 220 -7.32 -0.56 9.83
CA GLN A 220 -8.36 -1.57 9.89
C GLN A 220 -8.68 -1.98 8.46
N GLN A 221 -8.38 -3.24 8.11
CA GLN A 221 -8.85 -3.82 6.86
C GLN A 221 -10.34 -3.55 6.72
N ASP A 222 -10.76 -3.21 5.50
CA ASP A 222 -12.18 -3.10 5.21
C ASP A 222 -12.76 -4.48 5.54
N ARG A 223 -13.65 -4.59 6.55
CA ARG A 223 -14.18 -5.87 7.07
C ARG A 223 -15.08 -6.60 6.06
N THR A 224 -14.87 -6.36 4.77
CA THR A 224 -15.75 -6.66 3.65
C THR A 224 -15.27 -7.85 2.82
N ASP A 225 -14.09 -8.39 3.14
CA ASP A 225 -13.49 -9.57 2.50
C ASP A 225 -14.31 -10.87 2.70
N ASN A 226 -15.38 -10.82 3.49
CA ASN A 226 -16.19 -12.00 3.86
C ASN A 226 -17.57 -12.07 3.19
N PHE A 227 -17.89 -11.24 2.20
CA PHE A 227 -19.20 -11.29 1.55
C PHE A 227 -19.13 -11.95 0.16
N GLY A 228 -19.57 -13.20 0.09
CA GLY A 228 -19.88 -13.85 -1.18
C GLY A 228 -21.16 -13.27 -1.76
N THR A 229 -21.08 -12.75 -2.99
CA THR A 229 -22.18 -12.73 -3.96
C THR A 229 -21.61 -12.59 -5.37
N ASP A 230 -22.41 -12.94 -6.37
CA ASP A 230 -22.06 -13.08 -7.77
C ASP A 230 -22.26 -11.80 -8.61
N HIS A 231 -21.46 -11.77 -9.69
CA HIS A 231 -21.57 -11.04 -10.96
C HIS A 231 -21.30 -9.51 -11.07
N PRO A 232 -20.59 -9.10 -12.15
CA PRO A 232 -20.22 -7.72 -12.46
C PRO A 232 -21.31 -6.98 -13.24
N THR A 233 -21.77 -5.85 -12.72
CA THR A 233 -22.36 -4.81 -13.55
C THR A 233 -21.86 -3.45 -13.09
N LEU A 234 -21.17 -2.74 -14.00
CA LEU A 234 -20.95 -1.30 -13.90
C LEU A 234 -22.30 -0.59 -13.69
N PRO A 235 -22.34 0.58 -13.02
CA PRO A 235 -23.58 1.34 -12.89
C PRO A 235 -24.10 1.75 -14.27
N VAL A 236 -25.16 1.08 -14.72
CA VAL A 236 -25.98 1.54 -15.85
C VAL A 236 -26.85 2.69 -15.36
N PHE A 237 -27.08 3.69 -16.21
CA PHE A 237 -27.97 4.81 -15.90
C PHE A 237 -29.32 4.30 -15.35
N GLY A 238 -29.69 4.75 -14.15
CA GLY A 238 -30.93 4.35 -13.48
C GLY A 238 -30.83 3.13 -12.54
N VAL A 239 -29.69 2.45 -12.48
CA VAL A 239 -29.46 1.38 -11.50
C VAL A 239 -29.07 2.00 -10.14
N PRO A 240 -29.72 1.62 -9.02
CA PRO A 240 -29.32 2.10 -7.70
C PRO A 240 -27.90 1.62 -7.37
N PRO A 241 -27.07 2.45 -6.70
CA PRO A 241 -25.75 1.99 -6.26
C PRO A 241 -25.93 0.79 -5.34
N ILE A 242 -25.34 -0.35 -5.73
CA ILE A 242 -25.33 -1.54 -4.90
C ILE A 242 -24.25 -1.34 -3.85
N ASN A 243 -24.66 -1.33 -2.59
CA ASN A 243 -23.74 -1.09 -1.51
C ASN A 243 -22.94 -2.36 -1.19
N GLY A 244 -21.62 -2.30 -1.36
CA GLY A 244 -20.72 -3.36 -0.89
C GLY A 244 -20.60 -3.45 0.64
N TYR A 245 -21.08 -2.44 1.36
CA TYR A 245 -20.96 -2.30 2.81
C TYR A 245 -22.27 -2.62 3.55
N THR A 246 -22.98 -3.67 3.12
CA THR A 246 -24.35 -4.02 3.56
C THR A 246 -24.59 -4.03 5.07
N THR A 247 -23.54 -4.11 5.90
CA THR A 247 -23.64 -4.17 7.36
C THR A 247 -23.17 -2.92 8.11
N MET A 248 -22.38 -2.02 7.50
CA MET A 248 -21.79 -0.86 8.22
C MET A 248 -22.20 0.51 7.65
N TYR A 249 -22.56 0.59 6.37
CA TYR A 249 -23.04 1.81 5.75
C TYR A 249 -24.31 1.47 4.97
N ALA A 250 -25.48 1.94 5.41
CA ALA A 250 -26.63 2.00 4.51
C ALA A 250 -26.37 3.10 3.47
N PRO A 251 -26.86 2.98 2.22
CA PRO A 251 -26.74 4.10 1.28
C PRO A 251 -27.41 5.33 1.88
N VAL A 252 -26.69 6.45 1.90
CA VAL A 252 -27.20 7.69 2.48
C VAL A 252 -27.92 8.45 1.37
N SER A 253 -29.17 8.81 1.62
CA SER A 253 -29.96 9.62 0.67
C SER A 253 -30.16 11.02 1.20
N SER A 254 -30.12 12.01 0.30
CA SER A 254 -30.34 13.41 0.63
C SER A 254 -31.13 14.09 -0.47
N ASP A 255 -32.23 14.73 -0.08
CA ASP A 255 -33.03 15.55 -0.99
C ASP A 255 -32.42 16.96 -1.08
N ARG A 256 -32.33 17.50 -2.30
CA ARG A 256 -31.77 18.83 -2.60
C ARG A 256 -32.65 19.55 -3.61
N ALA A 257 -32.83 20.85 -3.43
CA ALA A 257 -33.45 21.70 -4.43
C ALA A 257 -32.34 22.43 -5.20
N ILE A 258 -32.34 22.31 -6.53
CA ILE A 258 -31.41 22.98 -7.44
C ILE A 258 -32.27 23.65 -8.51
N ASP A 259 -32.18 24.98 -8.61
CA ASP A 259 -32.99 25.81 -9.51
C ASP A 259 -34.50 25.55 -9.43
N GLY A 260 -34.99 25.35 -8.20
CA GLY A 260 -36.41 25.08 -7.93
C GLY A 260 -36.86 23.64 -8.22
N GLN A 261 -36.02 22.82 -8.85
CA GLN A 261 -36.29 21.40 -9.06
C GLN A 261 -35.74 20.57 -7.90
N ARG A 262 -36.55 19.63 -7.38
CA ARG A 262 -36.15 18.69 -6.34
C ARG A 262 -35.42 17.50 -6.94
N TYR A 263 -34.34 17.10 -6.28
CA TYR A 263 -33.54 15.93 -6.59
C TYR A 263 -33.29 15.11 -5.33
N ARG A 264 -33.21 13.79 -5.46
CA ARG A 264 -32.68 12.88 -4.45
C ARG A 264 -31.32 12.37 -4.88
N MET A 265 -30.35 12.49 -4.01
CA MET A 265 -28.99 12.01 -4.21
C MET A 265 -28.73 10.88 -3.24
N THR A 266 -28.38 9.71 -3.76
CA THR A 266 -28.07 8.52 -2.98
C THR A 266 -26.60 8.17 -3.16
N VAL A 267 -25.84 8.20 -2.06
CA VAL A 267 -24.41 7.85 -2.02
C VAL A 267 -24.20 6.46 -1.42
N GLY A 268 -23.34 5.65 -2.03
CA GLY A 268 -22.92 4.34 -1.55
C GLY A 268 -21.58 3.91 -2.14
N GLY A 269 -21.01 2.80 -1.67
CA GLY A 269 -19.83 2.19 -2.31
C GLY A 269 -20.21 1.47 -3.60
N GLY A 270 -19.28 1.30 -4.54
CA GLY A 270 -19.46 0.39 -5.69
C GLY A 270 -19.09 -1.04 -5.31
N MET A 271 -19.85 -2.05 -5.78
CA MET A 271 -19.55 -3.47 -5.57
C MET A 271 -19.68 -4.25 -6.88
N ILE A 272 -18.75 -5.19 -7.11
CA ILE A 272 -18.89 -6.28 -8.07
C ILE A 272 -18.52 -7.59 -7.36
N GLY A 273 -19.51 -8.46 -7.19
CA GLY A 273 -19.38 -9.70 -6.43
C GLY A 273 -18.86 -9.48 -5.00
N TRP A 274 -17.76 -10.14 -4.63
CA TRP A 274 -17.08 -9.95 -3.32
C TRP A 274 -16.12 -8.74 -3.29
N ARG A 275 -16.02 -7.95 -4.36
CA ARG A 275 -15.09 -6.82 -4.47
C ARG A 275 -15.82 -5.51 -4.26
N ILE A 276 -15.34 -4.72 -3.30
CA ILE A 276 -15.73 -3.32 -3.16
C ILE A 276 -14.76 -2.47 -3.97
N TYR A 277 -15.29 -1.62 -4.84
CA TYR A 277 -14.46 -0.67 -5.57
C TYR A 277 -13.93 0.42 -4.65
N PRO A 278 -12.67 0.84 -4.82
CA PRO A 278 -12.11 1.96 -4.10
C PRO A 278 -12.78 3.26 -4.56
N GLY A 279 -13.90 3.63 -3.95
CA GLY A 279 -14.64 4.81 -4.36
C GLY A 279 -16.06 4.94 -3.83
N TRP A 280 -16.71 6.02 -4.26
CA TRP A 280 -18.10 6.33 -3.99
C TRP A 280 -18.88 6.44 -5.29
N LEU A 281 -20.07 5.85 -5.30
CA LEU A 281 -21.07 6.01 -6.34
C LEU A 281 -22.18 6.92 -5.81
N VAL A 282 -22.57 7.90 -6.63
CA VAL A 282 -23.69 8.79 -6.33
C VAL A 282 -24.70 8.70 -7.46
N ARG A 283 -25.92 8.23 -7.15
CA ARG A 283 -27.07 8.29 -8.04
C ARG A 283 -27.87 9.54 -7.76
N VAL A 284 -28.35 10.18 -8.82
CA VAL A 284 -29.23 11.35 -8.74
C VAL A 284 -30.54 11.06 -9.46
N THR A 285 -31.64 11.20 -8.74
CA THR A 285 -33.01 11.17 -9.28
C THR A 285 -33.66 12.54 -9.14
N GLN A 286 -34.40 12.95 -10.16
CA GLN A 286 -35.32 14.08 -10.07
C GLN A 286 -36.61 13.60 -9.40
N LEU A 287 -37.15 14.43 -8.51
CA LEU A 287 -38.41 14.19 -7.81
C LEU A 287 -39.50 15.08 -8.40
N ASP A 288 -40.63 14.49 -8.79
CA ASP A 288 -41.82 15.27 -9.11
C ASP A 288 -42.59 15.71 -7.84
N ALA A 289 -43.74 16.36 -8.02
CA ALA A 289 -44.58 16.84 -6.92
C ALA A 289 -45.12 15.71 -6.03
N ASP A 290 -45.35 14.53 -6.62
CA ASP A 290 -45.85 13.33 -5.96
C ASP A 290 -44.72 12.47 -5.36
N GLY A 291 -43.46 12.86 -5.61
CA GLY A 291 -42.27 12.18 -5.12
C GLY A 291 -41.80 11.02 -6.00
N HIS A 292 -42.30 10.86 -7.23
CA HIS A 292 -41.78 9.86 -8.16
C HIS A 292 -40.35 10.20 -8.58
N GLU A 293 -39.53 9.15 -8.63
CA GLU A 293 -38.10 9.28 -8.92
C GLU A 293 -37.78 8.97 -10.38
N THR A 294 -37.22 9.94 -11.09
CA THR A 294 -36.66 9.72 -12.44
C THR A 294 -35.14 9.88 -12.40
N PRO A 295 -34.34 8.85 -12.76
CA PRO A 295 -32.88 8.99 -12.84
C PRO A 295 -32.46 10.10 -13.82
N VAL A 296 -31.55 10.97 -13.39
CA VAL A 296 -31.06 12.09 -14.19
C VAL A 296 -29.55 12.19 -14.26
N ALA A 297 -28.82 11.71 -13.24
CA ALA A 297 -27.37 11.67 -13.28
C ALA A 297 -26.78 10.54 -12.41
N GLY A 298 -25.52 10.20 -12.67
CA GLY A 298 -24.73 9.25 -11.90
C GLY A 298 -23.25 9.66 -11.91
N TYR A 299 -22.59 9.53 -10.78
CA TYR A 299 -21.19 9.91 -10.59
C TYR A 299 -20.42 8.81 -9.86
N GLN A 300 -19.21 8.54 -10.32
CA GLN A 300 -18.22 7.71 -9.64
C GLN A 300 -17.04 8.58 -9.22
N PHE A 301 -16.69 8.50 -7.94
CA PHE A 301 -15.54 9.15 -7.35
C PHE A 301 -14.56 8.11 -6.83
N ALA A 302 -13.37 8.02 -7.42
CA ALA A 302 -12.29 7.23 -6.85
C ALA A 302 -11.76 7.89 -5.60
N ARG A 303 -11.33 7.06 -4.66
CA ARG A 303 -10.54 7.52 -3.53
C ARG A 303 -9.07 7.54 -3.93
N ARG A 304 -8.38 8.64 -3.62
CA ARG A 304 -6.94 8.79 -3.84
C ARG A 304 -6.28 9.20 -2.51
N PRO A 305 -5.13 8.63 -2.18
CA PRO A 305 -4.26 9.19 -1.15
C PRO A 305 -3.98 10.66 -1.47
N ASP A 306 -4.12 11.56 -0.49
CA ASP A 306 -3.89 12.99 -0.67
C ASP A 306 -2.61 13.43 0.02
N THR A 307 -2.63 13.54 1.34
CA THR A 307 -1.50 14.04 2.14
C THR A 307 -1.17 13.09 3.28
N ILE A 308 0.11 12.95 3.60
CA ILE A 308 0.57 12.17 4.76
C ILE A 308 0.12 12.86 6.04
N THR A 309 -0.76 12.21 6.80
CA THR A 309 -1.25 12.68 8.10
C THR A 309 -0.47 12.07 9.27
N SER A 310 0.15 10.90 9.07
CA SER A 310 1.02 10.26 10.05
C SER A 310 2.14 9.50 9.36
N LEU A 311 3.34 9.52 9.95
CA LEU A 311 4.52 8.81 9.48
C LEU A 311 5.30 8.27 10.67
N THR A 312 5.57 6.97 10.67
CA THR A 312 6.47 6.30 11.62
C THR A 312 7.53 5.55 10.83
N ILE A 313 8.79 5.72 11.20
CA ILE A 313 9.92 4.97 10.61
C ILE A 313 10.71 4.36 11.75
N ALA A 314 10.98 3.05 11.68
CA ALA A 314 11.69 2.30 12.70
C ALA A 314 12.60 1.24 12.06
N PRO A 315 13.75 0.92 12.69
CA PRO A 315 14.60 -0.21 12.29
C PRO A 315 14.07 -1.56 12.79
#